data_AF-A0A0R2XFH5-F1
#
_entry.id   AF-A0A0R2XFH5-F1
#
_cell.length_a   1.000
_cell.length_b   1.000
_cell.length_c   1.000
_cell.angle_alpha   90.00
_cell.angle_beta   90.00
_cell.angle_gamma   90.00
#
_symmetry.space_group_name_H-M   'P 1'
#
loop_
_entity.id
_entity.type
_entity.pdbx_description
1 polymer ?
#
loop_
_entity_poly.entity_id
_entity_poly.type
_entity_poly.pdbx_seq_one_letter_code
_entity_poly.pdbx_strand_id
1 'polypeptide(L)'
;MAEETDQTDKTEEPTAKRLEKAREEGQFLRSQDTSIAVLLISVAIVFYLFGGTAGEAFIELFSQAFKFDRSVIENPFVIAGTLPKLFIQSILFISPILVMTVVLSIITAYVTGGIGFSAKAFFPKASKLNPITGLGRMFGIKSVVELSKSFAKLILIALVIISLLYTLYERVFFLNMLPIKVAIASGLEILIWGVLLVTMTLLIIAAIDLPYQIVSFNNKLKMSRQEIKDEYKESEGRPEVKAKIRERQRAVAMNQMMASIADADVIVTNPSHFAVALAYEPGSSQAPIVLAKGADILAASIREKA
;
A
#
# COMPACT_ATOMS: atom_id res chain seq x y z
N MET A 1 -12.87 -12.62 24.66
CA MET A 1 -12.25 -13.85 25.19
C MET A 1 -12.19 -15.00 24.18
N ALA A 2 -13.14 -15.17 23.24
CA ALA A 2 -13.01 -16.21 22.20
C ALA A 2 -12.13 -15.82 21.00
N GLU A 3 -11.98 -14.53 20.68
CA GLU A 3 -11.12 -14.06 19.56
C GLU A 3 -9.63 -13.92 19.92
N GLU A 4 -9.27 -13.88 21.21
CA GLU A 4 -7.86 -13.76 21.64
C GLU A 4 -7.14 -15.11 21.65
N THR A 5 -7.85 -16.21 21.91
CA THR A 5 -7.27 -17.55 21.97
C THR A 5 -6.74 -18.02 20.61
N ASP A 6 -7.40 -17.61 19.51
CA ASP A 6 -7.03 -17.98 18.13
C ASP A 6 -5.76 -17.29 17.61
N GLN A 7 -5.27 -16.21 18.26
CA GLN A 7 -4.00 -15.58 17.85
C GLN A 7 -2.78 -16.38 18.29
N THR A 8 -2.89 -17.17 19.37
CA THR A 8 -1.78 -17.95 19.93
C THR A 8 -1.32 -19.07 18.99
N ASP A 9 -2.24 -19.59 18.16
CA ASP A 9 -1.96 -20.66 17.19
C ASP A 9 -1.46 -20.15 15.83
N LYS A 10 -1.37 -18.82 15.65
CA LYS A 10 -0.94 -18.17 14.40
C LYS A 10 0.54 -17.84 14.45
N THR A 11 1.37 -18.84 14.14
CA THR A 11 2.83 -18.73 14.18
C THR A 11 3.48 -18.56 12.81
N GLU A 12 2.80 -18.95 11.73
CA GLU A 12 3.37 -18.99 10.38
C GLU A 12 3.21 -17.64 9.66
N GLU A 13 4.15 -17.34 8.77
CA GLU A 13 4.12 -16.11 7.97
C GLU A 13 2.96 -16.11 6.96
N PRO A 14 2.38 -14.93 6.64
CA PRO A 14 1.32 -14.83 5.65
C PRO A 14 1.79 -15.26 4.27
N THR A 15 0.96 -16.03 3.57
CA THR A 15 1.15 -16.36 2.15
C THR A 15 0.94 -15.13 1.25
N ALA A 16 1.41 -15.20 0.00
CA ALA A 16 1.21 -14.13 -0.98
C ALA A 16 -0.28 -13.81 -1.21
N LYS A 17 -1.14 -14.84 -1.26
CA LYS A 17 -2.59 -14.70 -1.42
C LYS A 17 -3.25 -14.05 -0.20
N ARG A 18 -2.76 -14.33 1.03
CA ARG A 18 -3.21 -13.65 2.25
C ARG A 18 -2.88 -12.15 2.20
N LEU A 19 -1.68 -11.79 1.76
CA LEU A 19 -1.27 -10.40 1.58
C LEU A 19 -2.13 -9.69 0.52
N GLU A 20 -2.40 -10.35 -0.61
CA GLU A 20 -3.26 -9.82 -1.68
C GLU A 20 -4.69 -9.58 -1.19
N LYS A 21 -5.27 -10.56 -0.48
CA LYS A 21 -6.60 -10.42 0.12
C LYS A 21 -6.66 -9.27 1.14
N ALA A 22 -5.62 -9.11 1.96
CA ALA A 22 -5.54 -7.98 2.89
C ALA A 22 -5.56 -6.63 2.14
N ARG A 23 -4.83 -6.52 1.01
CA ARG A 23 -4.86 -5.34 0.15
C ARG A 23 -6.23 -5.12 -0.49
N GLU A 24 -6.87 -6.17 -1.01
CA GLU A 24 -8.24 -6.08 -1.56
C GLU A 24 -9.27 -5.61 -0.53
N GLU A 25 -9.08 -5.97 0.74
CA GLU A 25 -9.94 -5.54 1.84
C GLU A 25 -9.64 -4.13 2.35
N GLY A 26 -8.59 -3.50 1.80
CA GLY A 26 -8.13 -2.16 2.17
C GLY A 26 -7.28 -2.12 3.44
N GLN A 27 -6.68 -3.25 3.83
CA GLN A 27 -5.78 -3.33 4.96
C GLN A 27 -4.35 -3.09 4.50
N PHE A 28 -3.84 -1.89 4.78
CA PHE A 28 -2.47 -1.51 4.48
C PHE A 28 -1.69 -1.23 5.76
N LEU A 29 -0.39 -1.47 5.72
CA LEU A 29 0.52 -0.96 6.72
C LEU A 29 0.43 0.56 6.72
N ARG A 30 0.14 1.16 7.87
CA ARG A 30 0.06 2.61 7.99
C ARG A 30 0.69 3.05 9.30
N SER A 31 1.82 3.74 9.21
CA SER A 31 2.33 4.54 10.34
C SER A 31 1.84 5.97 10.19
N GLN A 32 0.93 6.36 11.07
CA GLN A 32 0.41 7.73 11.12
C GLN A 32 1.53 8.71 11.50
N ASP A 33 2.39 8.34 12.45
CA ASP A 33 3.47 9.21 12.92
C ASP A 33 4.53 9.43 11.84
N THR A 34 4.93 8.39 11.10
CA THR A 34 5.83 8.56 9.94
C THR A 34 5.20 9.43 8.86
N SER A 35 3.91 9.28 8.59
CA SER A 35 3.20 10.11 7.60
C SER A 35 3.19 11.59 8.01
N ILE A 36 2.94 11.87 9.28
CA ILE A 36 2.98 13.24 9.82
C ILE A 36 4.40 13.80 9.77
N ALA A 37 5.40 13.01 10.17
CA ALA A 37 6.80 13.42 10.16
C ALA A 37 7.27 13.81 8.75
N VAL A 38 7.10 12.91 7.77
CA VAL A 38 7.52 13.15 6.38
C VAL A 38 6.80 14.38 5.79
N LEU A 39 5.49 14.51 6.03
CA LEU A 39 4.72 15.65 5.54
C LEU A 39 5.22 16.97 6.14
N LEU A 40 5.33 17.05 7.47
CA LEU A 40 5.73 18.28 8.16
C LEU A 40 7.16 18.68 7.83
N ILE A 41 8.08 17.73 7.73
CA ILE A 41 9.47 17.98 7.32
C ILE A 41 9.51 18.48 5.88
N SER A 42 8.77 17.83 4.97
CA SER A 42 8.74 18.24 3.57
C SER A 42 8.20 19.66 3.42
N VAL A 43 7.11 20.00 4.12
CA VAL A 43 6.55 21.35 4.14
C VAL A 43 7.52 22.36 4.77
N ALA A 44 8.18 22.01 5.88
CA ALA A 44 9.19 22.87 6.49
C ALA A 44 10.36 23.16 5.51
N ILE A 45 10.79 22.16 4.75
CA ILE A 45 11.82 22.32 3.69
C ILE A 45 11.31 23.23 2.58
N VAL A 46 10.05 23.08 2.14
CA VAL A 46 9.43 23.99 1.16
C VAL A 46 9.49 25.44 1.66
N PHE A 47 9.07 25.69 2.89
CA PHE A 47 9.11 27.04 3.47
C PHE A 47 10.54 27.55 3.66
N TYR A 48 11.49 26.68 3.98
CA TYR A 48 12.90 27.05 4.07
C TYR A 48 13.49 27.47 2.72
N LEU A 49 13.19 26.75 1.65
CA LEU A 49 13.73 27.02 0.31
C LEU A 49 13.02 28.16 -0.40
N PHE A 50 11.69 28.24 -0.30
CA PHE A 50 10.87 29.17 -1.09
C PHE A 50 10.22 30.29 -0.27
N GLY A 51 10.25 30.21 1.06
CA GLY A 51 9.59 31.19 1.94
C GLY A 51 10.16 32.60 1.82
N GLY A 52 11.47 32.74 1.61
CA GLY A 52 12.11 34.04 1.39
C GLY A 52 11.57 34.74 0.12
N THR A 53 11.63 34.04 -1.02
CA THR A 53 11.08 34.54 -2.29
C THR A 53 9.58 34.82 -2.23
N ALA A 54 8.82 33.96 -1.54
CA ALA A 54 7.39 34.16 -1.36
C ALA A 54 7.09 35.35 -0.45
N GLY A 55 7.90 35.58 0.59
CA GLY A 55 7.79 36.73 1.49
C GLY A 55 8.08 38.05 0.78
N GLU A 56 9.13 38.11 -0.04
CA GLU A 56 9.45 39.29 -0.85
C GLU A 56 8.32 39.61 -1.84
N ALA A 57 7.83 38.60 -2.58
CA ALA A 57 6.72 38.75 -3.49
C ALA A 57 5.44 39.23 -2.77
N PHE A 58 5.17 38.71 -1.58
CA PHE A 58 4.04 39.14 -0.76
C PHE A 58 4.17 40.60 -0.31
N ILE A 59 5.36 41.01 0.14
CA ILE A 59 5.64 42.41 0.52
C ILE A 59 5.48 43.34 -0.68
N GLU A 60 5.94 42.93 -1.87
CA GLU A 60 5.80 43.71 -3.09
C GLU A 60 4.32 43.87 -3.48
N LEU A 61 3.56 42.77 -3.48
CA LEU A 61 2.14 42.79 -3.78
C LEU A 61 1.36 43.66 -2.78
N PHE A 62 1.68 43.56 -1.50
CA PHE A 62 1.08 44.41 -0.48
C PHE A 62 1.46 45.88 -0.70
N SER A 63 2.72 46.17 -1.00
CA SER A 63 3.18 47.53 -1.30
C SER A 63 2.48 48.12 -2.53
N GLN A 64 2.20 47.31 -3.55
CA GLN A 64 1.42 47.71 -4.72
C GLN A 64 -0.04 47.99 -4.36
N ALA A 65 -0.65 47.17 -3.50
CA ALA A 65 -2.03 47.35 -3.03
C ALA A 65 -2.24 48.67 -2.26
N PHE A 66 -1.20 49.17 -1.58
CA PHE A 66 -1.24 50.44 -0.84
C PHE A 66 -0.69 51.65 -1.61
N LYS A 67 -0.30 51.47 -2.89
CA LYS A 67 0.05 52.58 -3.78
C LYS A 67 -1.21 53.04 -4.52
N PHE A 68 -1.72 54.19 -4.11
CA PHE A 68 -2.86 54.82 -4.78
C PHE A 68 -2.37 55.86 -5.78
N ASP A 69 -2.81 55.72 -7.02
CA ASP A 69 -2.65 56.74 -8.05
C ASP A 69 -3.81 57.75 -7.96
N ARG A 70 -3.60 58.99 -8.42
CA ARG A 70 -4.60 60.06 -8.39
C ARG A 70 -5.88 59.68 -9.15
N SER A 71 -5.75 58.83 -10.17
CA SER A 71 -6.86 58.25 -10.93
C SER A 71 -7.88 57.50 -10.07
N VAL A 72 -7.46 56.96 -8.92
CA VAL A 72 -8.33 56.26 -7.95
C VAL A 72 -9.23 57.25 -7.19
N ILE A 73 -8.75 58.46 -6.95
CA ILE A 73 -9.51 59.55 -6.30
C ILE A 73 -10.53 60.13 -7.29
N GLU A 74 -10.15 60.22 -8.56
CA GLU A 74 -10.96 60.81 -9.63
C GLU A 74 -12.05 59.85 -10.14
N ASN A 75 -11.84 58.53 -10.05
CA ASN A 75 -12.82 57.53 -10.46
C ASN A 75 -12.80 56.28 -9.55
N PRO A 76 -13.80 56.11 -8.68
CA PRO A 76 -13.91 54.94 -7.80
C PRO A 76 -13.98 53.58 -8.52
N PHE A 77 -14.41 53.54 -9.79
CA PHE A 77 -14.48 52.31 -10.57
C PHE A 77 -13.10 51.73 -10.94
N VAL A 78 -12.02 52.52 -10.81
CA VAL A 78 -10.64 52.03 -11.01
C VAL A 78 -10.29 50.97 -9.97
N ILE A 79 -10.76 51.12 -8.73
CA ILE A 79 -10.55 50.12 -7.66
C ILE A 79 -11.22 48.80 -8.02
N ALA A 80 -12.42 48.84 -8.59
CA ALA A 80 -13.17 47.65 -8.98
C ALA A 80 -12.44 46.80 -10.04
N GLY A 81 -11.58 47.42 -10.86
CA GLY A 81 -10.72 46.70 -11.82
C GLY A 81 -9.37 46.23 -11.24
N THR A 82 -8.85 46.90 -10.21
CA THR A 82 -7.54 46.60 -9.61
C THR A 82 -7.62 45.52 -8.53
N LEU A 83 -8.68 45.50 -7.72
CA LEU A 83 -8.85 44.52 -6.64
C LEU A 83 -8.85 43.07 -7.15
N PRO A 84 -9.59 42.71 -8.22
CA PRO A 84 -9.56 41.35 -8.77
C PRO A 84 -8.18 40.95 -9.31
N LYS A 85 -7.42 41.89 -9.87
CA LYS A 85 -6.05 41.62 -10.36
C LYS A 85 -5.11 41.28 -9.21
N LEU A 86 -5.13 42.08 -8.13
CA LEU A 86 -4.34 41.81 -6.92
C LEU A 86 -4.75 40.48 -6.26
N PHE A 87 -6.05 40.16 -6.27
CA PHE A 87 -6.54 38.88 -5.76
C PHE A 87 -6.02 37.69 -6.57
N ILE A 88 -6.12 37.74 -7.90
CA ILE A 88 -5.61 36.69 -8.79
C ILE A 88 -4.08 36.55 -8.64
N GLN A 89 -3.35 37.66 -8.59
CA GLN A 89 -1.90 37.64 -8.37
C GLN A 89 -1.56 36.99 -7.02
N SER A 90 -2.28 37.33 -5.95
CA SER A 90 -2.07 36.73 -4.61
C SER A 90 -2.26 35.21 -4.63
N ILE A 91 -3.31 34.73 -5.31
CA ILE A 91 -3.55 33.29 -5.49
C ILE A 91 -2.41 32.66 -6.30
N LEU A 92 -2.03 33.26 -7.42
CA LEU A 92 -0.95 32.76 -8.27
C LEU A 92 0.39 32.68 -7.51
N PHE A 93 0.68 33.62 -6.62
CA PHE A 93 1.90 33.61 -5.81
C PHE A 93 1.93 32.51 -4.73
N ILE A 94 0.80 32.26 -4.07
CA ILE A 94 0.72 31.22 -3.03
C ILE A 94 0.54 29.83 -3.65
N SER A 95 -0.01 29.75 -4.87
CA SER A 95 -0.31 28.50 -5.56
C SER A 95 0.85 27.50 -5.65
N PRO A 96 2.12 27.88 -5.91
CA PRO A 96 3.19 26.89 -6.06
C PRO A 96 3.50 26.19 -4.74
N ILE A 97 3.46 26.92 -3.61
CA ILE A 97 3.65 26.34 -2.27
C ILE A 97 2.49 25.40 -1.94
N LEU A 98 1.25 25.79 -2.25
CA LEU A 98 0.07 24.95 -2.04
C LEU A 98 0.10 23.68 -2.89
N VAL A 99 0.37 23.82 -4.19
CA VAL A 99 0.49 22.69 -5.12
C VAL A 99 1.60 21.75 -4.66
N MET A 100 2.77 22.29 -4.31
CA MET A 100 3.87 21.45 -3.82
C MET A 100 3.52 20.74 -2.51
N THR A 101 2.83 21.41 -1.59
CA THR A 101 2.37 20.80 -0.33
C THR A 101 1.36 19.68 -0.58
N VAL A 102 0.41 19.87 -1.52
CA VAL A 102 -0.55 18.83 -1.92
C VAL A 102 0.17 17.64 -2.55
N VAL A 103 1.10 17.90 -3.48
CA VAL A 103 1.91 16.86 -4.13
C VAL A 103 2.72 16.08 -3.11
N LEU A 104 3.40 16.77 -2.18
CA LEU A 104 4.16 16.13 -1.11
C LEU A 104 3.28 15.32 -0.16
N SER A 105 2.05 15.77 0.12
CA SER A 105 1.08 15.00 0.91
C SER A 105 0.69 13.70 0.21
N ILE A 106 0.43 13.74 -1.11
CA ILE A 106 0.12 12.55 -1.90
C ILE A 106 1.32 11.59 -1.95
N ILE A 107 2.53 12.11 -2.19
CA ILE A 107 3.78 11.32 -2.19
C ILE A 107 4.01 10.69 -0.82
N THR A 108 3.82 11.45 0.25
CA THR A 108 3.97 10.95 1.62
C THR A 108 2.99 9.80 1.87
N ALA A 109 1.71 9.98 1.53
CA ALA A 109 0.71 8.93 1.67
C ALA A 109 1.06 7.67 0.85
N TYR A 110 1.65 7.84 -0.33
CA TYR A 110 2.14 6.73 -1.16
C TYR A 110 3.31 5.99 -0.50
N VAL A 111 4.32 6.71 -0.02
CA VAL A 111 5.54 6.13 0.55
C VAL A 111 5.28 5.46 1.91
N THR A 112 4.45 6.04 2.77
CA THR A 112 4.25 5.55 4.15
C THR A 112 3.11 4.53 4.29
N GLY A 113 2.14 4.55 3.37
CA GLY A 113 0.94 3.71 3.43
C GLY A 113 0.76 2.73 2.29
N GLY A 114 1.48 2.92 1.18
CA GLY A 114 1.17 2.28 -0.10
C GLY A 114 -0.18 2.76 -0.64
N ILE A 115 -0.24 3.25 -1.88
CA ILE A 115 -1.56 3.42 -2.51
C ILE A 115 -2.08 2.02 -2.81
N GLY A 116 -3.16 1.64 -2.13
CA GLY A 116 -3.99 0.55 -2.58
C GLY A 116 -5.44 0.98 -2.56
N PHE A 117 -6.07 0.90 -3.73
CA PHE A 117 -7.48 1.17 -3.89
C PHE A 117 -8.26 -0.09 -3.56
N SER A 118 -9.13 -0.02 -2.55
CA SER A 118 -10.06 -1.10 -2.22
C SER A 118 -11.49 -0.60 -2.37
N ALA A 119 -12.16 -1.05 -3.44
CA ALA A 119 -13.59 -0.81 -3.61
C ALA A 119 -14.40 -1.42 -2.44
N LYS A 120 -13.96 -2.57 -1.90
CA LYS A 120 -14.58 -3.23 -0.75
C LYS A 120 -14.47 -2.41 0.55
N ALA A 121 -13.45 -1.57 0.68
CA ALA A 121 -13.28 -0.69 1.84
C ALA A 121 -14.19 0.56 1.79
N PHE A 122 -14.67 0.94 0.61
CA PHE A 122 -15.56 2.09 0.40
C PHE A 122 -16.99 1.81 0.88
N PHE A 123 -17.46 0.56 0.80
CA PHE A 123 -18.80 0.20 1.25
C PHE A 123 -18.94 0.22 2.79
N PRO A 124 -20.07 0.72 3.32
CA PRO A 124 -20.32 0.71 4.76
C PRO A 124 -20.41 -0.73 5.27
N LYS A 125 -19.62 -1.05 6.30
CA LYS A 125 -19.66 -2.35 6.97
C LYS A 125 -20.36 -2.19 8.32
N ALA A 126 -21.51 -2.86 8.51
CA ALA A 126 -22.27 -2.81 9.77
C ALA A 126 -21.41 -3.20 10.99
N SER A 127 -20.43 -4.08 10.81
CA SER A 127 -19.47 -4.47 11.83
C SER A 127 -18.59 -3.32 12.35
N LYS A 128 -18.38 -2.26 11.55
CA LYS A 128 -17.64 -1.07 11.99
C LYS A 128 -18.45 -0.15 12.90
N LEU A 129 -19.78 -0.29 12.92
CA LEU A 129 -20.69 0.54 13.72
C LEU A 129 -21.05 -0.08 15.09
N ASN A 130 -20.51 -1.26 15.42
CA ASN A 130 -20.83 -1.95 16.66
C ASN A 130 -20.14 -1.26 17.87
N PRO A 131 -20.90 -0.65 18.80
CA PRO A 131 -20.34 0.12 19.92
C PRO A 131 -19.57 -0.75 20.93
N ILE A 132 -19.94 -2.02 21.10
CA ILE A 132 -19.27 -2.94 22.03
C ILE A 132 -17.84 -3.20 21.55
N THR A 133 -17.69 -3.49 20.25
CA THR A 133 -16.35 -3.68 19.65
C THR A 133 -15.56 -2.37 19.60
N GLY A 134 -16.24 -1.23 19.47
CA GLY A 134 -15.63 0.10 19.55
C GLY A 134 -15.03 0.38 20.93
N LEU A 135 -15.78 0.13 22.00
CA LEU A 135 -15.31 0.29 23.38
C LEU A 135 -14.13 -0.62 23.71
N GLY A 136 -14.17 -1.89 23.27
CA GLY A 136 -13.04 -2.80 23.43
C GLY A 136 -11.76 -2.31 22.73
N ARG A 137 -11.89 -1.65 21.57
CA ARG A 137 -10.77 -1.00 20.89
C ARG A 137 -10.29 0.28 21.57
N MET A 138 -11.18 1.01 22.23
CA MET A 138 -10.84 2.27 22.92
C MET A 138 -10.17 2.02 24.28
N PHE A 139 -10.54 0.96 25.00
CA PHE A 139 -10.03 0.66 26.35
C PHE A 139 -9.10 -0.57 26.43
N GLY A 140 -8.60 -1.06 25.30
CA GLY A 140 -7.68 -2.20 25.25
C GLY A 140 -6.20 -1.86 25.52
N ILE A 141 -5.36 -2.89 25.66
CA ILE A 141 -3.89 -2.77 25.82
C ILE A 141 -3.28 -1.90 24.71
N LYS A 142 -3.81 -2.00 23.48
CA LYS A 142 -3.36 -1.19 22.34
C LYS A 142 -3.51 0.31 22.61
N SER A 143 -4.62 0.72 23.22
CA SER A 143 -4.86 2.13 23.58
C SER A 143 -3.88 2.63 24.63
N VAL A 144 -3.55 1.81 25.62
CA VAL A 144 -2.55 2.15 26.64
C VAL A 144 -1.18 2.35 26.00
N VAL A 145 -0.79 1.46 25.07
CA VAL A 145 0.47 1.59 24.32
C VAL A 145 0.47 2.86 23.46
N GLU A 146 -0.63 3.16 22.76
CA GLU A 146 -0.76 4.37 21.94
C GLU A 146 -0.76 5.66 22.77
N LEU A 147 -1.38 5.64 23.95
CA LEU A 147 -1.37 6.74 24.91
C LEU A 147 0.05 6.99 25.43
N SER A 148 0.75 5.95 25.87
CA SER A 148 2.13 6.03 26.34
C SER A 148 3.07 6.57 25.25
N LYS A 149 2.92 6.11 24.00
CA LYS A 149 3.64 6.68 22.86
C LYS A 149 3.32 8.16 22.68
N SER A 150 2.04 8.54 22.74
CA SER A 150 1.62 9.94 22.58
C SER A 150 2.17 10.85 23.67
N PHE A 151 2.22 10.37 24.92
CA PHE A 151 2.82 11.11 26.02
C PHE A 151 4.34 11.25 25.87
N ALA A 152 5.03 10.17 25.47
CA ALA A 152 6.46 10.21 25.17
C ALA A 152 6.78 11.17 24.02
N LYS A 153 5.96 11.20 22.96
CA LYS A 153 6.07 12.16 21.85
C LYS A 153 5.96 13.60 22.36
N LEU A 154 4.98 13.87 23.21
CA LEU A 154 4.77 15.20 23.79
C LEU A 154 5.99 15.65 24.61
N ILE A 155 6.49 14.79 25.49
CA ILE A 155 7.68 15.07 26.30
C ILE A 155 8.89 15.35 25.40
N LEU A 156 9.13 14.50 24.40
CA LEU A 156 10.25 14.65 23.48
C LEU A 156 10.19 16.00 22.75
N ILE A 157 9.03 16.35 22.19
CA ILE A 157 8.84 17.63 21.48
C ILE A 157 9.02 18.80 22.45
N ALA A 158 8.46 18.72 23.66
CA ALA A 158 8.61 19.76 24.68
C ALA A 158 10.07 19.97 25.08
N LEU A 159 10.83 18.89 25.30
CA LEU A 159 12.26 18.96 25.62
C LEU A 159 13.06 19.62 24.49
N VAL A 160 12.79 19.27 23.23
CA VAL A 160 13.47 19.89 22.08
C VAL A 160 13.13 21.37 21.98
N ILE A 161 11.85 21.75 22.12
CA ILE A 161 11.44 23.16 22.07
C ILE A 161 12.10 23.94 23.20
N ILE A 162 12.09 23.42 24.44
CA ILE A 162 12.74 24.07 25.59
C ILE A 162 14.24 24.21 25.33
N SER A 163 14.91 23.16 24.89
CA SER A 163 16.34 23.21 24.55
C SER A 163 16.63 24.26 23.48
N LEU A 164 15.81 24.31 22.44
CA LEU A 164 15.96 25.26 21.33
C LEU A 164 15.75 26.70 21.80
N LEU A 165 14.74 26.94 22.65
CA LEU A 165 14.50 28.25 23.25
C LEU A 165 15.66 28.68 24.15
N TYR A 166 16.24 27.77 24.94
CA TYR A 166 17.43 28.08 25.73
C TYR A 166 18.64 28.42 24.85
N THR A 167 18.88 27.67 23.77
CA THR A 167 19.99 27.93 22.85
C THR A 167 19.82 29.22 22.06
N LEU A 168 18.58 29.57 21.69
CA LEU A 168 18.28 30.76 20.88
C LEU A 168 17.84 31.96 21.72
N TYR A 169 17.80 31.84 23.05
CA TYR A 169 17.28 32.85 23.96
C TYR A 169 17.88 34.23 23.72
N GLU A 170 19.22 34.31 23.67
CA GLU A 170 19.91 35.58 23.44
C GLU A 170 19.59 36.17 22.07
N ARG A 171 19.63 35.34 21.01
CA ARG A 171 19.29 35.79 19.64
C ARG A 171 17.88 36.37 19.60
N VAL A 172 16.91 35.72 20.23
CA VAL A 172 15.52 36.20 20.29
C VAL A 172 15.40 37.47 21.14
N PHE A 173 16.06 37.51 22.30
CA PHE A 173 16.01 38.65 23.21
C PHE A 173 16.59 39.92 22.58
N PHE A 174 17.70 39.81 21.83
CA PHE A 174 18.35 40.93 21.18
C PHE A 174 17.72 41.37 19.84
N LEU A 175 16.67 40.68 19.35
CA LEU A 175 15.97 41.10 18.13
C LEU A 175 15.40 42.53 18.24
N ASN A 176 15.00 42.95 19.45
CA ASN A 176 14.46 44.28 19.70
C ASN A 176 15.49 45.42 19.56
N MET A 177 16.79 45.09 19.59
CA MET A 177 17.88 46.07 19.44
C MET A 177 18.31 46.23 17.98
N LEU A 178 17.82 45.38 17.07
CA LEU A 178 18.17 45.42 15.66
C LEU A 178 17.28 46.41 14.88
N PRO A 179 17.78 47.00 13.78
CA PRO A 179 16.94 47.74 12.84
C PRO A 179 15.79 46.87 12.34
N ILE A 180 14.60 47.46 12.17
CA ILE A 180 13.34 46.71 11.95
C ILE A 180 13.42 45.67 10.82
N LYS A 181 14.02 46.00 9.68
CA LYS A 181 14.17 45.06 8.55
C LYS A 181 15.05 43.86 8.90
N VAL A 182 16.15 44.11 9.63
CA VAL A 182 17.09 43.08 10.08
C VAL A 182 16.46 42.23 11.18
N ALA A 183 15.71 42.85 12.10
CA ALA A 183 14.97 42.15 13.14
C ALA A 183 13.94 41.16 12.55
N ILE A 184 13.17 41.59 11.54
CA ILE A 184 12.19 40.74 10.85
C ILE A 184 12.88 39.58 10.14
N ALA A 185 13.93 39.85 9.35
CA ALA A 185 14.66 38.81 8.61
C ALA A 185 15.28 37.77 9.57
N SER A 186 15.99 38.22 10.60
CA SER A 186 16.57 37.35 11.64
C SER A 186 15.50 36.58 12.41
N GLY A 187 14.36 37.21 12.71
CA GLY A 187 13.23 36.55 13.38
C GLY A 187 12.62 35.44 12.52
N LEU A 188 12.41 35.68 11.23
CA LEU A 188 11.92 34.67 10.29
C LEU A 188 12.93 33.53 10.11
N GLU A 189 14.23 33.83 10.04
CA GLU A 189 15.28 32.82 9.99
C GLU A 189 15.24 31.92 11.24
N ILE A 190 15.18 32.51 12.44
CA ILE A 190 15.05 31.78 13.71
C ILE A 190 13.79 30.91 13.71
N LEU A 191 12.66 31.43 13.25
CA LEU A 191 11.40 30.70 13.19
C LEU A 191 11.48 29.50 12.25
N ILE A 192 11.95 29.70 11.01
CA ILE A 192 12.02 28.63 10.00
C ILE A 192 13.02 27.55 10.44
N TRP A 193 14.19 27.93 10.94
CA TRP A 193 15.15 26.98 11.49
C TRP A 193 14.60 26.24 12.71
N GLY A 194 13.88 26.94 13.59
CA GLY A 194 13.20 26.35 14.74
C GLY A 194 12.18 25.30 14.33
N VAL A 195 11.30 25.63 13.37
CA VAL A 195 10.31 24.70 12.82
C VAL A 195 10.99 23.50 12.18
N LEU A 196 12.07 23.71 11.40
CA LEU A 196 12.80 22.62 10.76
C LEU A 196 13.41 21.66 11.80
N LEU A 197 14.05 22.17 12.85
CA LEU A 197 14.63 21.34 13.91
C LEU A 197 13.57 20.58 14.72
N VAL A 198 12.46 21.24 15.07
CA VAL A 198 11.35 20.59 15.80
C VAL A 198 10.71 19.51 14.93
N THR A 199 10.47 19.76 13.64
CA THR A 199 9.91 18.76 12.73
C THR A 199 10.86 17.60 12.49
N MET A 200 12.17 17.82 12.45
CA MET A 200 13.17 16.73 12.37
C MET A 200 13.14 15.79 13.59
N THR A 201 12.69 16.27 14.75
CA THR A 201 12.52 15.41 15.95
C THR A 201 11.44 14.33 15.72
N LEU A 202 10.49 14.59 14.82
CA LEU A 202 9.49 13.60 14.41
C LEU A 202 10.12 12.40 13.69
N LEU A 203 11.33 12.51 13.15
CA LEU A 203 12.06 11.35 12.60
C LEU A 203 12.41 10.33 13.68
N ILE A 204 12.77 10.77 14.88
CA ILE A 204 13.05 9.88 16.02
C ILE A 204 11.79 9.11 16.39
N ILE A 205 10.65 9.80 16.42
CA ILE A 205 9.34 9.20 16.68
C ILE A 205 8.99 8.20 15.58
N ALA A 206 9.14 8.58 14.31
CA ALA A 206 8.88 7.73 13.16
C ALA A 206 9.80 6.49 13.13
N ALA A 207 11.05 6.62 13.54
CA ALA A 207 12.01 5.52 13.62
C ALA A 207 11.60 4.45 14.65
N ILE A 208 10.84 4.82 15.67
CA ILE A 208 10.31 3.88 16.67
C ILE A 208 8.93 3.35 16.23
N ASP A 209 8.05 4.22 15.73
CA ASP A 209 6.68 3.83 15.38
C ASP A 209 6.65 2.92 14.13
N LEU A 210 7.45 3.20 13.10
CA LEU A 210 7.39 2.44 11.84
C LEU A 210 7.72 0.95 12.04
N PRO A 211 8.83 0.55 12.70
CA PRO A 211 9.11 -0.86 12.98
C PRO A 211 8.01 -1.52 13.81
N TYR A 212 7.49 -0.81 14.82
CA TYR A 212 6.39 -1.32 15.64
C TYR A 212 5.13 -1.59 14.80
N GLN A 213 4.78 -0.69 13.88
CA GLN A 213 3.63 -0.88 12.99
C GLN A 213 3.86 -2.01 11.99
N ILE A 214 5.08 -2.18 11.45
CA ILE A 214 5.44 -3.30 10.57
C ILE A 214 5.21 -4.63 11.30
N VAL A 215 5.76 -4.76 12.51
CA VAL A 215 5.62 -5.98 13.32
C VAL A 215 4.15 -6.22 13.69
N SER A 216 3.43 -5.18 14.12
CA SER A 216 2.01 -5.28 14.48
C SER A 216 1.15 -5.68 13.27
N PHE A 217 1.43 -5.13 12.10
CA PHE A 217 0.73 -5.45 10.86
C PHE A 217 0.98 -6.89 10.42
N ASN A 218 2.25 -7.32 10.41
CA ASN A 218 2.60 -8.71 10.08
C ASN A 218 2.00 -9.70 11.07
N ASN A 219 2.02 -9.39 12.38
CA ASN A 219 1.40 -10.24 13.40
C ASN A 219 -0.11 -10.41 13.20
N LYS A 220 -0.82 -9.40 12.68
CA LYS A 220 -2.26 -9.52 12.33
C LYS A 220 -2.51 -10.40 11.11
N LEU A 221 -1.51 -10.54 10.23
CA LEU A 221 -1.62 -11.33 9.01
C LEU A 221 -1.08 -12.76 9.17
N LYS A 222 -0.42 -13.08 10.29
CA LYS A 222 0.03 -14.44 10.60
C LYS A 222 -1.08 -15.45 10.46
N MET A 223 -0.69 -16.65 10.04
CA MET A 223 -1.59 -17.74 9.75
C MET A 223 -1.28 -18.94 10.64
N SER A 224 -2.29 -19.77 10.88
CA SER A 224 -2.05 -21.08 11.48
C SER A 224 -1.60 -22.08 10.41
N ARG A 225 -0.92 -23.16 10.83
CA ARG A 225 -0.56 -24.26 9.91
C ARG A 225 -1.78 -24.86 9.20
N GLN A 226 -2.93 -24.85 9.87
CA GLN A 226 -4.18 -25.35 9.30
C GLN A 226 -4.70 -24.39 8.22
N GLU A 227 -4.72 -23.08 8.49
CA GLU A 227 -5.12 -22.06 7.53
C GLU A 227 -4.27 -22.12 6.25
N ILE A 228 -2.94 -22.31 6.38
CA ILE A 228 -2.05 -22.46 5.21
C ILE A 228 -2.40 -23.71 4.41
N LYS A 229 -2.60 -24.86 5.06
CA LYS A 229 -2.98 -26.11 4.37
C LYS A 229 -4.30 -25.96 3.62
N ASP A 230 -5.27 -25.29 4.23
CA ASP A 230 -6.58 -25.10 3.62
C ASP A 230 -6.51 -24.11 2.46
N GLU A 231 -5.70 -23.06 2.55
CA GLU A 231 -5.45 -22.14 1.44
C GLU A 231 -4.73 -22.82 0.26
N TYR A 232 -3.78 -23.72 0.54
CA TYR A 232 -3.17 -24.56 -0.49
C TYR A 232 -4.22 -25.46 -1.16
N LYS A 233 -5.11 -26.11 -0.39
CA LYS A 233 -6.18 -26.94 -0.96
C LYS A 233 -7.16 -26.14 -1.82
N GLU A 234 -7.47 -24.90 -1.45
CA GLU A 234 -8.34 -24.03 -2.27
C GLU A 234 -7.66 -23.61 -3.58
N SER A 235 -6.36 -23.30 -3.54
CA SER A 235 -5.64 -22.73 -4.68
C SER A 235 -5.19 -23.82 -5.67
N GLU A 236 -4.68 -24.94 -5.15
CA GLU A 236 -4.18 -26.08 -5.94
C GLU A 236 -5.24 -27.18 -6.12
N GLY A 237 -6.36 -27.14 -5.42
CA GLY A 237 -7.29 -28.26 -5.32
C GLY A 237 -6.79 -29.36 -4.39
N ARG A 238 -7.72 -30.20 -3.90
CA ARG A 238 -7.36 -31.33 -3.03
C ARG A 238 -6.50 -32.35 -3.79
N PRO A 239 -5.35 -32.79 -3.24
CA PRO A 239 -4.51 -33.82 -3.88
C PRO A 239 -5.28 -35.09 -4.25
N GLU A 240 -6.20 -35.50 -3.38
CA GLU A 240 -7.12 -36.64 -3.58
C GLU A 240 -8.00 -36.46 -4.84
N VAL A 241 -8.50 -35.25 -5.06
CA VAL A 241 -9.34 -34.93 -6.22
C VAL A 241 -8.48 -34.88 -7.49
N LYS A 242 -7.29 -34.27 -7.45
CA LYS A 242 -6.32 -34.31 -8.55
C LYS A 242 -5.90 -35.75 -8.91
N ALA A 243 -5.75 -36.62 -7.92
CA ALA A 243 -5.45 -38.04 -8.14
C ALA A 243 -6.64 -38.76 -8.79
N LYS A 244 -7.86 -38.54 -8.30
CA LYS A 244 -9.08 -39.14 -8.87
C LYS A 244 -9.35 -38.68 -10.30
N ILE A 245 -9.10 -37.41 -10.61
CA ILE A 245 -9.19 -36.88 -11.97
C ILE A 245 -8.18 -37.60 -12.88
N ARG A 246 -6.93 -37.75 -12.46
CA ARG A 246 -5.90 -38.48 -13.23
C ARG A 246 -6.26 -39.95 -13.45
N GLU A 247 -6.80 -40.61 -12.43
CA GLU A 247 -7.29 -41.99 -12.53
C GLU A 247 -8.43 -42.10 -13.56
N ARG A 248 -9.40 -41.19 -13.51
CA ARG A 248 -10.53 -41.17 -14.45
C ARG A 248 -10.09 -40.84 -15.88
N GLN A 249 -9.15 -39.91 -16.05
CA GLN A 249 -8.55 -39.60 -17.34
C GLN A 249 -7.86 -40.82 -17.96
N ARG A 250 -7.11 -41.58 -17.16
CA ARG A 250 -6.50 -42.85 -17.62
C ARG A 250 -7.56 -43.87 -18.01
N ALA A 251 -8.63 -44.02 -17.23
CA ALA A 251 -9.72 -44.95 -17.55
C ALA A 251 -10.44 -44.57 -18.86
N VAL A 252 -10.72 -43.28 -19.09
CA VAL A 252 -11.34 -42.81 -20.34
C VAL A 252 -10.41 -43.02 -21.53
N ALA A 253 -9.13 -42.65 -21.42
CA ALA A 253 -8.16 -42.87 -22.48
C ALA A 253 -7.99 -44.35 -22.82
N MET A 254 -8.00 -45.22 -21.80
CA MET A 254 -7.94 -46.67 -21.98
C MET A 254 -9.22 -47.21 -22.64
N ASN A 255 -10.40 -46.72 -22.27
CA ASN A 255 -11.65 -47.09 -22.93
C ASN A 255 -11.71 -46.64 -24.39
N GLN A 256 -11.24 -45.43 -24.70
CA GLN A 256 -11.13 -44.93 -26.08
C GLN A 256 -10.15 -45.78 -26.89
N MET A 257 -8.95 -46.05 -26.34
CA MET A 257 -7.97 -46.93 -26.96
C MET A 257 -8.57 -48.32 -27.26
N MET A 258 -9.32 -48.89 -26.32
CA MET A 258 -9.97 -50.20 -26.53
C MET A 258 -11.15 -50.15 -27.50
N ALA A 259 -11.76 -48.99 -27.74
CA ALA A 259 -12.81 -48.82 -28.74
C ALA A 259 -12.22 -48.69 -30.15
N SER A 260 -11.09 -47.99 -30.29
CA SER A 260 -10.34 -47.84 -31.55
C SER A 260 -9.74 -49.15 -32.07
N ILE A 261 -9.80 -50.24 -31.30
CA ILE A 261 -9.41 -51.58 -31.78
C ILE A 261 -10.35 -52.06 -32.90
N ALA A 262 -11.63 -51.67 -32.88
CA ALA A 262 -12.60 -52.06 -33.91
C ALA A 262 -12.25 -51.51 -35.30
N ASP A 263 -11.49 -50.42 -35.35
CA ASP A 263 -11.04 -49.77 -36.59
C ASP A 263 -9.64 -50.25 -37.04
N ALA A 264 -9.07 -51.27 -36.38
CA ALA A 264 -7.74 -51.77 -36.69
C ALA A 264 -7.75 -52.82 -37.81
N ASP A 265 -6.86 -52.67 -38.79
CA ASP A 265 -6.71 -53.61 -39.90
C ASP A 265 -5.86 -54.83 -39.54
N VAL A 266 -4.88 -54.67 -38.65
CA VAL A 266 -4.00 -55.77 -38.21
C VAL A 266 -3.57 -55.61 -36.76
N ILE A 267 -3.51 -56.73 -36.03
CA ILE A 267 -3.03 -56.78 -34.65
C ILE A 267 -1.77 -57.64 -34.59
N VAL A 268 -0.66 -57.00 -34.17
CA VAL A 268 0.64 -57.64 -34.00
C VAL A 268 0.80 -58.03 -32.52
N THR A 269 0.96 -59.33 -32.27
CA THR A 269 1.06 -59.84 -30.89
C THR A 269 2.39 -60.55 -30.64
N ASN A 270 2.97 -60.32 -29.47
CA ASN A 270 3.91 -61.23 -28.83
C ASN A 270 3.11 -62.10 -27.86
N PRO A 271 3.11 -63.45 -28.00
CA PRO A 271 2.15 -64.36 -27.37
C PRO A 271 1.86 -64.10 -25.89
N SER A 272 2.89 -63.74 -25.10
CA SER A 272 2.75 -63.53 -23.66
C SER A 272 2.77 -62.06 -23.23
N HIS A 273 3.40 -61.14 -23.97
CA HIS A 273 3.79 -59.85 -23.39
C HIS A 273 3.22 -58.60 -24.05
N PHE A 274 2.96 -58.59 -25.37
CA PHE A 274 2.60 -57.36 -26.07
C PHE A 274 1.53 -57.58 -27.13
N ALA A 275 0.65 -56.58 -27.31
CA ALA A 275 -0.25 -56.49 -28.45
C ALA A 275 -0.30 -55.05 -28.95
N VAL A 276 -0.22 -54.88 -30.26
CA VAL A 276 -0.28 -53.57 -30.94
C VAL A 276 -1.27 -53.66 -32.09
N ALA A 277 -2.30 -52.81 -32.07
CA ALA A 277 -3.29 -52.69 -33.12
C ALA A 277 -2.90 -51.54 -34.07
N LEU A 278 -2.83 -51.84 -35.36
CA LEU A 278 -2.42 -50.91 -36.42
C LEU A 278 -3.56 -50.75 -37.43
N ALA A 279 -3.77 -49.51 -37.87
CA ALA A 279 -4.56 -49.22 -39.06
C ALA A 279 -3.65 -48.85 -40.23
N TYR A 280 -3.99 -49.35 -41.41
CA TYR A 280 -3.26 -49.18 -42.64
C TYR A 280 -4.22 -49.10 -43.83
N GLU A 281 -4.23 -47.96 -44.51
CA GLU A 281 -5.00 -47.76 -45.74
C GLU A 281 -4.17 -48.18 -46.98
N PRO A 282 -4.60 -49.20 -47.74
CA PRO A 282 -3.88 -49.63 -48.94
C PRO A 282 -3.87 -48.53 -50.02
N GLY A 283 -2.67 -48.18 -50.51
CA GLY A 283 -2.48 -47.16 -51.55
C GLY A 283 -2.16 -45.76 -51.02
N SER A 284 -2.18 -45.55 -49.70
CA SER A 284 -1.67 -44.35 -49.06
C SER A 284 -0.14 -44.41 -48.94
N SER A 285 0.54 -43.28 -49.16
CA SER A 285 1.99 -43.12 -48.94
C SER A 285 2.35 -42.87 -47.46
N GLN A 286 1.39 -43.00 -46.54
CA GLN A 286 1.59 -42.78 -45.11
C GLN A 286 1.94 -44.08 -44.36
N ALA A 287 2.74 -43.96 -43.30
CA ALA A 287 3.08 -45.08 -42.43
C ALA A 287 1.85 -45.55 -41.62
N PRO A 288 1.75 -46.85 -41.28
CA PRO A 288 0.68 -47.38 -40.44
C PRO A 288 0.57 -46.63 -39.10
N ILE A 289 -0.66 -46.36 -38.67
CA ILE A 289 -0.94 -45.62 -37.43
C ILE A 289 -1.23 -46.60 -36.29
N VAL A 290 -0.62 -46.37 -35.13
CA VAL A 290 -0.87 -47.17 -33.93
C VAL A 290 -2.16 -46.70 -33.26
N LEU A 291 -3.20 -47.53 -33.30
CA LEU A 291 -4.50 -47.24 -32.68
C LEU A 291 -4.55 -47.68 -31.22
N ALA A 292 -3.98 -48.84 -30.90
CA ALA A 292 -3.90 -49.34 -29.53
C ALA A 292 -2.59 -50.08 -29.28
N LYS A 293 -2.07 -50.00 -28.06
CA LYS A 293 -0.94 -50.85 -27.61
C LYS A 293 -1.08 -51.18 -26.14
N GLY A 294 -0.72 -52.40 -25.77
CA GLY A 294 -0.81 -52.88 -24.40
C GLY A 294 0.23 -53.95 -24.09
N ALA A 295 0.50 -54.11 -22.80
CA ALA A 295 1.36 -55.18 -22.27
C ALA A 295 0.59 -56.05 -21.27
N ASP A 296 1.00 -57.32 -21.15
CA ASP A 296 0.46 -58.30 -20.20
C ASP A 296 -1.09 -58.38 -20.21
N ILE A 297 -1.75 -57.98 -19.12
CA ILE A 297 -3.22 -58.03 -18.95
C ILE A 297 -3.93 -57.20 -20.03
N LEU A 298 -3.36 -56.04 -20.36
CA LEU A 298 -3.86 -55.15 -21.41
C LEU A 298 -3.69 -55.80 -22.79
N ALA A 299 -2.57 -56.50 -23.03
CA ALA A 299 -2.36 -57.24 -24.28
C ALA A 299 -3.36 -58.40 -24.42
N ALA A 300 -3.68 -59.11 -23.33
CA ALA A 300 -4.72 -60.14 -23.33
C ALA A 300 -6.10 -59.57 -23.66
N SER A 301 -6.44 -58.41 -23.07
CA SER A 301 -7.72 -57.72 -23.33
C SER A 301 -7.83 -57.21 -24.78
N ILE A 302 -6.72 -56.75 -25.38
CA ILE A 302 -6.67 -56.35 -26.80
C ILE A 302 -6.93 -57.55 -27.70
N ARG A 303 -6.36 -58.72 -27.38
CA ARG A 303 -6.59 -59.97 -28.13
C ARG A 303 -8.00 -60.52 -28.00
N GLU A 304 -8.65 -60.31 -26.85
CA GLU A 304 -10.04 -60.76 -26.64
C GLU A 304 -11.06 -59.91 -27.42
N LYS A 305 -10.72 -58.64 -27.69
CA LYS A 305 -11.56 -57.73 -28.50
C LYS A 305 -11.23 -57.73 -30.00
N ALA A 306 -10.17 -58.44 -30.39
CA ALA A 306 -9.76 -58.66 -31.78
C ALA A 306 -10.65 -59.71 -32.44
#